data_AF-A0A3N5TS18-F1
#
_entry.id   AF-A0A3N5TS18-F1
#
_cell.length_a   1.000
_cell.length_b   1.000
_cell.length_c   1.000
_cell.angle_alpha   90.00
_cell.angle_beta   90.00
_cell.angle_gamma   90.00
#
_symmetry.space_group_name_H-M   'P 1'
#
loop_
_entity.id
_entity.type
_entity.pdbx_description
1 polymer ?
#
loop_
_entity_poly.entity_id
_entity_poly.type
_entity_poly.pdbx_seq_one_letter_code
_entity_poly.pdbx_strand_id
1 'polypeptide(L)'
;MKLKCLTACLILFLAIPCIALGAVSQWKTANQVTLQWKPATTLVDGTPLPAGYSVVYKVFIKSDGSTATPTEVATVTAAQATITFTSEGRYVLGIQTIRLDSSGAVVSEAPISWSDDPALVRNGVTFGAMYFIAPSQASEIEPL
;
A
#
# COMPACT_ATOMS: atom_id res chain seq x y z
N MET A 1 -42.84 35.12 -13.30
CA MET A 1 -43.09 34.04 -12.32
C MET A 1 -42.47 32.71 -12.80
N LYS A 2 -41.13 32.58 -12.94
CA LYS A 2 -40.41 31.28 -13.14
C LYS A 2 -38.93 31.33 -12.68
N LEU A 3 -38.52 32.30 -11.87
CA LEU A 3 -37.12 32.48 -11.43
C LEU A 3 -36.80 31.79 -10.09
N LYS A 4 -37.80 31.23 -9.40
CA LYS A 4 -37.64 30.55 -8.11
C LYS A 4 -37.29 29.05 -8.22
N CYS A 5 -37.33 28.48 -9.44
CA CYS A 5 -37.07 27.06 -9.66
C CYS A 5 -35.59 26.76 -9.98
N LEU A 6 -34.82 27.77 -10.42
CA LEU A 6 -33.41 27.60 -10.78
C LEU A 6 -32.50 27.58 -9.53
N THR A 7 -32.90 28.30 -8.48
CA THR A 7 -32.13 28.39 -7.22
C THR A 7 -32.16 27.11 -6.40
N ALA A 8 -33.19 26.27 -6.56
CA ALA A 8 -33.29 24.98 -5.89
C ALA A 8 -32.37 23.91 -6.50
N CYS A 9 -32.06 23.99 -7.79
CA CYS A 9 -31.10 23.08 -8.44
C CYS A 9 -29.64 23.41 -8.09
N LEU A 10 -29.30 24.68 -7.82
CA LEU A 10 -27.92 25.08 -7.56
C LEU A 10 -27.46 24.72 -6.12
N ILE A 11 -28.39 24.67 -5.16
CA ILE A 11 -28.08 24.30 -3.77
C ILE A 11 -27.93 22.77 -3.61
N LEU A 12 -28.52 21.98 -4.49
CA LEU A 12 -28.38 20.51 -4.48
C LEU A 12 -27.02 20.03 -5.03
N PHE A 13 -26.27 20.90 -5.72
CA PHE A 13 -24.93 20.59 -6.24
C PHE A 13 -23.79 20.93 -5.27
N LEU A 14 -24.08 21.62 -4.15
CA LEU A 14 -23.08 22.05 -3.16
C LEU A 14 -22.95 21.12 -1.94
N ALA A 15 -23.66 19.99 -1.95
CA ALA A 15 -23.60 18.97 -0.90
C ALA A 15 -22.94 17.68 -1.41
N ILE A 16 -21.88 17.80 -2.22
CA ILE A 16 -20.95 16.69 -2.41
C ILE A 16 -20.15 16.63 -1.10
N PRO A 17 -20.38 15.65 -0.20
CA PRO A 17 -19.48 15.47 0.92
C PRO A 17 -18.09 15.24 0.34
N CYS A 18 -17.15 16.12 0.71
CA CYS A 18 -15.74 15.89 0.52
C CYS A 18 -15.39 14.65 1.36
N ILE A 19 -15.49 13.47 0.75
CA ILE A 19 -15.08 12.21 1.39
C ILE A 19 -13.55 12.22 1.39
N ALA A 20 -12.99 12.93 2.37
CA ALA A 20 -11.61 12.77 2.76
C ALA A 20 -11.47 11.39 3.40
N LEU A 21 -11.04 10.39 2.63
CA LEU A 21 -10.67 9.07 3.15
C LEU A 21 -9.35 8.63 2.52
N GLY A 22 -8.26 9.21 3.02
CA GLY A 22 -6.89 8.79 2.70
C GLY A 22 -6.12 8.30 3.94
N ALA A 23 -6.83 7.81 4.96
CA ALA A 23 -6.21 7.22 6.14
C ALA A 23 -6.24 5.69 6.04
N VAL A 24 -5.16 5.06 6.48
CA VAL A 24 -5.09 3.61 6.66
C VAL A 24 -6.17 3.15 7.65
N SER A 25 -7.09 2.30 7.19
CA SER A 25 -8.26 1.85 7.95
C SER A 25 -7.96 0.73 8.95
N GLN A 26 -6.90 -0.04 8.72
CA GLN A 26 -6.51 -1.16 9.57
C GLN A 26 -5.02 -1.14 9.90
N TRP A 27 -4.70 -1.07 11.20
CA TRP A 27 -3.33 -1.14 11.68
C TRP A 27 -3.08 -2.45 12.41
N LYS A 28 -2.07 -3.19 11.94
CA LYS A 28 -1.65 -4.44 12.56
C LYS A 28 -0.35 -4.25 13.33
N THR A 29 -0.39 -4.49 14.64
CA THR A 29 0.82 -4.54 15.46
C THR A 29 1.54 -5.87 15.25
N ALA A 30 2.75 -5.84 14.70
CA ALA A 30 3.58 -7.03 14.47
C ALA A 30 5.04 -6.65 14.20
N ASN A 31 5.96 -7.55 14.54
CA ASN A 31 7.37 -7.48 14.13
C ASN A 31 7.57 -7.87 12.66
N GLN A 32 6.63 -8.62 12.09
CA GLN A 32 6.62 -9.02 10.69
C GLN A 32 5.20 -9.08 10.11
N VAL A 33 5.07 -8.75 8.83
CA VAL A 33 3.81 -8.83 8.07
C VAL A 33 4.05 -9.53 6.75
N THR A 34 3.21 -10.52 6.43
CA THR A 34 3.18 -11.14 5.11
C THR A 34 2.13 -10.45 4.23
N LEU A 35 2.58 -9.91 3.11
CA LEU A 35 1.75 -9.39 2.03
C LEU A 35 1.46 -10.49 1.01
N GLN A 36 0.26 -10.45 0.44
CA GLN A 36 -0.15 -11.25 -0.71
C GLN A 36 -0.89 -10.36 -1.70
N TRP A 37 -0.66 -10.58 -2.98
CA TRP A 37 -1.30 -9.81 -4.05
C TRP A 37 -1.69 -10.72 -5.22
N LYS A 38 -2.50 -10.18 -6.13
CA LYS A 38 -2.80 -10.87 -7.38
C LYS A 38 -1.60 -10.70 -8.32
N PRO A 39 -1.06 -11.77 -8.93
CA PRO A 39 0.05 -11.64 -9.86
C PRO A 39 -0.36 -10.83 -11.10
N ALA A 40 0.57 -10.02 -11.61
CA ALA A 40 0.40 -9.32 -12.88
C ALA A 40 0.44 -10.31 -14.03
N THR A 41 -0.62 -10.36 -14.82
CA THR A 41 -0.79 -11.27 -15.97
C THR A 41 -1.08 -10.53 -17.27
N THR A 42 -1.33 -9.22 -17.18
CA THR A 42 -1.66 -8.33 -18.30
C THR A 42 -0.83 -7.06 -18.22
N LEU A 43 -0.64 -6.40 -19.37
CA LEU A 43 -0.10 -5.06 -19.49
C LEU A 43 -1.17 -4.00 -19.12
N VAL A 44 -0.76 -2.73 -19.10
CA VAL A 44 -1.63 -1.59 -18.74
C VAL A 44 -2.82 -1.44 -19.70
N ASP A 45 -2.66 -1.81 -20.97
CA ASP A 45 -3.71 -1.82 -21.98
C ASP A 45 -4.63 -3.07 -21.93
N GLY A 46 -4.40 -3.96 -20.96
CA GLY A 46 -5.17 -5.20 -20.77
C GLY A 46 -4.70 -6.36 -21.64
N THR A 47 -3.71 -6.18 -22.52
CA THR A 47 -3.16 -7.29 -23.30
C THR A 47 -2.41 -8.28 -22.39
N PRO A 48 -2.42 -9.59 -22.68
CA PRO A 48 -1.66 -10.56 -21.89
C PRO A 48 -0.16 -10.28 -21.90
N LEU A 49 0.54 -10.64 -20.82
CA LEU A 49 2.00 -10.57 -20.77
C LEU A 49 2.58 -11.43 -21.92
N PRO A 50 3.41 -10.85 -22.83
CA PRO A 50 3.93 -11.60 -23.97
C PRO A 50 4.82 -12.78 -23.55
N ALA A 51 4.84 -13.83 -24.37
CA ALA A 51 5.69 -14.99 -24.14
C ALA A 51 7.17 -14.60 -24.06
N GLY A 52 7.93 -15.25 -23.17
CA GLY A 52 9.35 -14.96 -22.95
C GLY A 52 9.62 -13.78 -22.01
N TYR A 53 8.59 -13.07 -21.53
CA TYR A 53 8.74 -12.06 -20.48
C TYR A 53 8.37 -12.66 -19.12
N SER A 54 9.01 -12.15 -18.06
CA SER A 54 8.71 -12.51 -16.67
C SER A 54 8.42 -11.28 -15.82
N VAL A 55 7.85 -11.50 -14.64
CA VAL A 55 7.55 -10.44 -13.68
C VAL A 55 8.30 -10.70 -12.37
N VAL A 56 8.90 -9.64 -11.83
CA VAL A 56 9.40 -9.59 -10.46
C VAL A 56 8.73 -8.44 -9.71
N TYR A 57 8.69 -8.54 -8.39
CA TYR A 57 8.05 -7.58 -7.52
C TYR A 57 9.07 -7.01 -6.55
N LYS A 58 9.23 -5.68 -6.55
CA LYS A 58 9.91 -4.97 -5.47
C LYS A 58 8.91 -4.63 -4.40
N VAL A 59 9.28 -4.83 -3.14
CA VAL A 59 8.45 -4.58 -1.98
C VAL A 59 9.06 -3.42 -1.21
N PHE A 60 8.23 -2.46 -0.82
CA PHE A 60 8.64 -1.22 -0.20
C PHE A 60 7.91 -0.99 1.12
N ILE A 61 8.53 -0.19 1.97
CA ILE A 61 7.89 0.44 3.13
C ILE A 61 8.13 1.95 3.10
N LYS A 62 7.19 2.71 3.64
CA LYS A 62 7.37 4.12 4.01
C LYS A 62 6.72 4.37 5.37
N SER A 63 7.22 5.34 6.12
CA SER A 63 6.54 5.77 7.36
C SER A 63 5.20 6.43 7.03
N ASP A 64 4.19 6.21 7.88
CA ASP A 64 2.86 6.81 7.76
C ASP A 64 2.96 8.35 7.69
N GLY A 65 2.30 8.96 6.70
CA GLY A 65 2.34 10.40 6.44
C GLY A 65 3.68 10.97 5.94
N SER A 66 4.70 10.13 5.72
CA SER A 66 6.01 10.60 5.25
C SER A 66 6.03 10.88 3.75
N THR A 67 6.73 11.95 3.37
CA THR A 67 7.08 12.27 1.97
C THR A 67 8.49 11.81 1.61
N ALA A 68 9.19 11.14 2.54
CA ALA A 68 10.51 10.60 2.28
C ALA A 68 10.48 9.50 1.21
N THR A 69 11.62 9.29 0.56
CA THR A 69 11.79 8.19 -0.39
C THR A 69 11.49 6.86 0.28
N PRO A 70 10.67 6.00 -0.33
CA PRO A 70 10.34 4.70 0.22
C PRO A 70 11.57 3.76 0.23
N THR A 71 11.62 2.89 1.23
CA THR A 71 12.70 1.91 1.41
C THR A 71 12.31 0.58 0.77
N GLU A 72 13.11 0.08 -0.17
CA GLU A 72 12.97 -1.29 -0.69
C GLU A 72 13.39 -2.29 0.39
N VAL A 73 12.54 -3.28 0.67
CA VAL A 73 12.78 -4.32 1.70
C VAL A 73 12.96 -5.71 1.11
N ALA A 74 12.47 -5.95 -0.10
CA ALA A 74 12.64 -7.22 -0.80
C ALA A 74 12.42 -7.09 -2.31
N THR A 75 13.04 -8.00 -3.07
CA THR A 75 12.68 -8.29 -4.46
C THR A 75 12.32 -9.78 -4.56
N VAL A 76 11.14 -10.11 -5.07
CA VAL A 76 10.60 -11.49 -5.13
C VAL A 76 9.94 -11.82 -6.47
N THR A 77 9.87 -13.09 -6.82
CA THR A 77 9.12 -13.59 -7.99
C THR A 77 7.72 -14.09 -7.63
N ALA A 78 7.53 -14.55 -6.39
CA ALA A 78 6.24 -15.00 -5.88
C ALA A 78 5.30 -13.80 -5.61
N ALA A 79 3.99 -13.98 -5.76
CA ALA A 79 2.98 -12.97 -5.47
C ALA A 79 2.69 -12.83 -3.95
N GLN A 80 3.74 -12.95 -3.14
CA GLN A 80 3.73 -12.78 -1.69
C GLN A 80 5.13 -12.43 -1.20
N ALA A 81 5.21 -11.69 -0.10
CA ALA A 81 6.46 -11.38 0.59
C ALA A 81 6.23 -11.16 2.08
N THR A 82 7.21 -11.51 2.90
CA THR A 82 7.20 -11.20 4.33
C THR A 82 8.16 -10.05 4.59
N ILE A 83 7.65 -9.02 5.26
CA ILE A 83 8.38 -7.82 5.65
C ILE A 83 8.67 -7.93 7.14
N THR A 84 9.93 -7.78 7.53
CA THR A 84 10.37 -7.72 8.93
C THR A 84 10.78 -6.29 9.26
N PHE A 85 10.26 -5.74 10.35
CA PHE A 85 10.55 -4.37 10.78
C PHE A 85 11.72 -4.35 11.76
N THR A 86 12.66 -3.42 11.55
CA THR A 86 13.89 -3.29 12.36
C THR A 86 13.90 -2.05 13.25
N SER A 87 12.99 -1.10 13.03
CA SER A 87 12.83 0.13 13.82
C SER A 87 11.37 0.38 14.16
N GLU A 88 11.10 0.94 15.34
CA GLU A 88 9.74 1.26 15.73
C GLU A 88 9.09 2.26 14.77
N GLY A 89 7.80 2.08 14.52
CA GLY A 89 7.08 2.99 13.65
C GLY A 89 5.74 2.47 13.15
N ARG A 90 5.08 3.35 12.40
CA ARG A 90 3.87 3.07 11.62
C ARG A 90 4.26 3.07 10.15
N TYR A 91 4.00 1.96 9.46
CA TYR A 91 4.44 1.73 8.09
C TYR A 91 3.27 1.50 7.15
N VAL A 92 3.34 2.17 6.00
CA VAL A 92 2.57 1.85 4.80
C VAL A 92 3.42 0.95 3.91
N LEU A 93 2.79 -0.05 3.31
CA LEU A 93 3.46 -1.12 2.58
C LEU A 93 3.19 -0.95 1.08
N GLY A 94 4.20 -1.15 0.24
CA GLY A 94 4.13 -0.90 -1.20
C GLY A 94 4.65 -2.07 -2.02
N ILE A 95 4.09 -2.25 -3.22
CA ILE A 95 4.55 -3.26 -4.18
C ILE A 95 4.72 -2.59 -5.54
N GLN A 96 5.87 -2.77 -6.17
CA GLN A 96 6.14 -2.33 -7.54
C GLN A 96 6.31 -3.56 -8.44
N THR A 97 5.62 -3.55 -9.57
CA THR A 97 5.73 -4.62 -10.57
C THR A 97 6.79 -4.24 -11.59
N ILE A 98 7.71 -5.14 -11.86
CA ILE A 98 8.77 -4.98 -12.86
C ILE A 98 8.64 -6.09 -13.89
N ARG A 99 8.59 -5.68 -15.16
CA ARG A 99 8.61 -6.60 -16.29
C ARG A 99 10.04 -6.78 -16.77
N LEU A 100 10.46 -8.02 -16.90
CA LEU A 100 11.74 -8.42 -17.45
C LEU A 100 11.55 -9.11 -18.81
N ASP A 101 12.51 -8.94 -19.72
CA ASP A 101 12.57 -9.74 -20.94
C ASP A 101 13.24 -11.11 -20.71
N SER A 102 13.38 -11.89 -21.79
CA SER A 102 13.99 -13.23 -21.74
C SER A 102 15.46 -13.25 -21.32
N SER A 103 16.17 -12.11 -21.37
CA SER A 103 17.54 -11.97 -20.89
C SER A 103 17.61 -11.58 -19.41
N GLY A 104 16.46 -11.28 -18.79
CA GLY A 104 16.36 -10.76 -17.43
C GLY A 104 16.53 -9.24 -17.33
N ALA A 105 16.60 -8.52 -18.46
CA ALA A 105 16.72 -7.07 -18.47
C ALA A 105 15.37 -6.40 -18.16
N VAL A 106 15.41 -5.28 -17.44
CA VAL A 106 14.21 -4.49 -17.12
C VAL A 106 13.68 -3.83 -18.38
N VAL A 107 12.41 -4.10 -18.70
CA VAL A 107 11.72 -3.58 -19.88
C VAL A 107 10.82 -2.41 -19.50
N SER A 108 10.13 -2.54 -18.37
CA SER A 108 9.19 -1.53 -17.88
C SER A 108 8.89 -1.74 -16.40
N GLU A 109 8.54 -0.65 -15.72
CA GLU A 109 8.14 -0.65 -14.32
C GLU A 109 6.75 -0.02 -14.16
N ALA A 110 5.92 -0.61 -13.30
CA ALA A 110 4.67 -0.01 -12.87
C ALA A 110 4.89 0.99 -11.73
N PRO A 111 3.94 1.93 -11.48
CA PRO A 111 3.90 2.68 -10.24
C PRO A 111 3.80 1.75 -9.01
N ILE A 112 4.25 2.24 -7.85
CA ILE A 112 4.11 1.50 -6.59
C ILE A 112 2.64 1.49 -6.17
N SER A 113 2.10 0.30 -5.97
CA SER A 113 0.78 0.10 -5.38
C SER A 113 0.89 0.10 -3.86
N TRP A 114 0.32 1.12 -3.22
CA TRP A 114 0.42 1.33 -1.78
C TRP A 114 -0.79 0.79 -1.01
N SER A 115 -0.55 0.33 0.20
CA SER A 115 -1.59 -0.18 1.10
C SER A 115 -2.49 0.92 1.70
N ASP A 116 -2.12 2.20 1.53
CA ASP A 116 -2.93 3.37 1.87
C ASP A 116 -3.78 3.89 0.69
N ASP A 117 -3.66 3.28 -0.50
CA ASP A 117 -4.47 3.63 -1.67
C ASP A 117 -5.72 2.73 -1.76
N PRO A 118 -6.93 3.26 -1.51
CA PRO A 118 -8.17 2.47 -1.57
C PRO A 118 -8.48 1.90 -2.96
N ALA A 119 -7.92 2.46 -4.04
CA ALA A 119 -8.13 1.92 -5.40
C ALA A 119 -7.35 0.63 -5.66
N LEU A 120 -6.29 0.37 -4.88
CA LEU A 120 -5.32 -0.71 -5.13
C LEU A 120 -5.40 -1.84 -4.11
N VAL A 121 -6.07 -1.63 -2.97
CA VAL A 121 -6.27 -2.64 -1.93
C VAL A 121 -7.59 -3.38 -2.12
N ARG A 122 -7.64 -4.63 -1.62
CA ARG A 122 -8.83 -5.48 -1.73
C ARG A 122 -10.03 -4.81 -1.05
N ASN A 123 -11.14 -4.69 -1.78
CA ASN A 123 -12.38 -4.08 -1.31
C ASN A 123 -12.24 -2.64 -0.78
N GLY A 124 -11.19 -1.91 -1.18
CA GLY A 124 -10.94 -0.55 -0.69
C GLY A 124 -10.54 -0.44 0.79
N VAL A 125 -10.26 -1.56 1.46
CA VAL A 125 -9.84 -1.59 2.86
C VAL A 125 -8.33 -1.35 2.94
N THR A 126 -7.94 -0.11 3.24
CA THR A 126 -6.53 0.28 3.40
C THR A 126 -5.95 -0.26 4.70
N PHE A 127 -4.67 -0.58 4.72
CA PHE A 127 -4.01 -1.21 5.87
C PHE A 127 -2.55 -0.80 6.03
N GLY A 128 -1.98 -1.06 7.21
CA GLY A 128 -0.60 -0.74 7.56
C GLY A 128 -0.11 -1.56 8.75
N ALA A 129 1.17 -1.41 9.07
CA ALA A 129 1.82 -2.15 10.15
C ALA A 129 2.34 -1.20 11.24
N MET A 130 2.24 -1.62 12.49
CA MET A 130 2.84 -0.94 13.64
C MET A 130 3.87 -1.87 14.26
N TYR A 131 5.10 -1.40 14.42
CA TYR A 131 6.14 -2.15 15.12
C TYR A 131 6.60 -1.38 16.36
N PHE A 132 6.73 -2.13 17.45
CA PHE A 132 7.19 -1.66 18.75
C PHE A 132 8.27 -2.62 19.26
N ILE A 133 9.30 -2.07 19.89
CA ILE A 133 10.33 -2.82 20.59
C ILE A 133 9.78 -3.12 21.98
N ALA A 134 9.93 -4.37 22.43
CA ALA A 134 9.49 -4.76 23.76
C ALA A 134 10.32 -4.03 24.85
N PRO A 135 9.71 -3.61 25.97
CA PRO A 135 10.47 -3.07 27.09
C PRO A 135 11.43 -4.11 27.65
N SER A 136 12.48 -3.65 28.33
CA SER A 136 13.34 -4.54 29.10
C SER A 136 12.55 -5.21 30.22
N GLN A 137 13.02 -6.40 30.65
CA GLN A 137 12.47 -7.08 31.82
C GLN A 137 12.59 -6.19 33.06
N ALA A 138 11.57 -6.21 33.93
CA ALA A 138 11.65 -5.54 35.23
C ALA A 138 12.76 -6.17 36.08
N SER A 139 13.54 -5.32 36.75
CA SER A 139 14.57 -5.70 37.72
C SER A 139 14.22 -5.16 39.11
N GLU A 140 14.96 -5.59 40.16
CA GLU A 140 14.86 -5.03 41.52
C GLU A 140 13.47 -5.20 42.18
N ILE A 141 12.93 -6.43 42.16
CA ILE A 141 11.64 -6.74 42.80
C ILE A 141 11.84 -6.83 44.33
N GLU A 142 11.22 -5.93 45.09
CA GLU A 142 11.27 -5.89 46.56
C GLU A 142 9.92 -6.33 47.20
N PRO A 143 9.92 -7.03 48.35
CA PRO A 143 8.69 -7.30 49.10
C PRO A 143 8.14 -6.01 49.74
N LEU A 144 6.81 -5.91 49.81
CA LEU A 144 6.11 -4.86 50.57
C LEU A 144 6.31 -5.01 52.09
#